data_AF-A0A356HZ73-F1
#
_entry.id   AF-A0A356HZ73-F1
#
_cell.length_a   1.000
_cell.length_b   1.000
_cell.length_c   1.000
_cell.angle_alpha   90.00
_cell.angle_beta   90.00
_cell.angle_gamma   90.00
#
_symmetry.space_group_name_H-M   'P 1'
#
loop_
_entity.id
_entity.type
_entity.pdbx_description
1 polymer ?
#
loop_
_entity_poly.entity_id
_entity_poly.type
_entity_poly.pdbx_seq_one_letter_code
_entity_poly.pdbx_strand_id
1 'polypeptide(L)'
;MLFVISFLIIAYSLVIPAISDVISLHALSVKIVISFIVLIPLGFLMGIPFPLGIKSLGAGNHSLIPWAWAVNGCFSVLAPILTIMLAIVIGFKAVLWMGGISYVLAFFTLPSPKNRH
;
A
#
# COMPACT_ATOMS: atom_id res chain seq x y z
N MET A 1 12.22 -6.65 -5.08
CA MET A 1 10.94 -5.92 -5.25
C MET A 1 10.53 -5.18 -3.98
N LEU A 2 10.49 -5.83 -2.80
CA LEU A 2 10.07 -5.16 -1.56
C LEU A 2 11.10 -4.17 -0.98
N PHE A 3 12.39 -4.42 -1.21
CA PHE A 3 13.44 -3.41 -0.99
C PHE A 3 13.24 -2.12 -1.81
N VAL A 4 12.74 -2.25 -3.04
CA VAL A 4 12.49 -1.09 -3.91
C VAL A 4 11.33 -0.27 -3.37
N ILE A 5 10.31 -0.94 -2.81
CA ILE A 5 9.14 -0.30 -2.20
C ILE A 5 9.54 0.41 -0.90
N SER A 6 10.34 -0.22 -0.03
CA SER A 6 10.85 0.41 1.20
C SER A 6 11.71 1.64 0.91
N PHE A 7 12.58 1.56 -0.10
CA PHE A 7 13.41 2.68 -0.52
C PHE A 7 12.56 3.84 -1.08
N LEU A 8 11.55 3.54 -1.90
CA LEU A 8 10.61 4.51 -2.43
C LEU A 8 9.83 5.24 -1.33
N ILE A 9 9.36 4.52 -0.30
CA ILE A 9 8.60 5.12 0.81
C ILE A 9 9.48 6.10 1.61
N ILE A 10 10.73 5.71 1.89
CA ILE A 10 11.68 6.58 2.62
C ILE A 10 11.99 7.82 1.79
N ALA A 11 12.26 7.67 0.49
CA ALA A 11 12.50 8.78 -0.42
C ALA A 11 11.30 9.74 -0.48
N TYR A 12 10.08 9.21 -0.62
CA TYR A 12 8.85 10.02 -0.62
C TYR A 12 8.64 10.79 0.69
N SER A 13 8.97 10.19 1.83
CA SER A 13 8.81 10.82 3.15
C SER A 13 9.70 12.07 3.33
N LEU A 14 10.88 12.09 2.71
CA LEU A 14 11.78 13.23 2.71
C LEU A 14 11.42 14.28 1.64
N VAL A 15 10.94 13.83 0.49
CA VAL A 15 10.66 14.71 -0.66
C VAL A 15 9.33 15.45 -0.51
N ILE A 16 8.29 14.82 0.06
CA ILE A 16 6.96 15.43 0.26
C ILE A 16 7.00 16.74 1.07
N PRO A 17 7.66 16.83 2.25
CA PRO A 17 7.71 18.08 3.00
C PRO A 17 8.50 19.17 2.27
N ALA A 18 9.57 18.83 1.55
CA ALA A 18 10.36 19.80 0.79
C ALA A 18 9.61 20.38 -0.42
N ILE A 19 8.72 19.59 -1.05
CA ILE A 19 7.92 20.02 -2.20
C ILE A 19 6.62 20.72 -1.73
N SER A 20 6.11 20.42 -0.54
CA SER A 20 4.88 21.00 0.02
C SER A 20 4.91 22.54 0.06
N ASP A 21 6.04 23.14 0.40
CA ASP A 21 6.18 24.60 0.46
C ASP A 21 6.16 25.25 -0.93
N VAL A 22 6.68 24.56 -1.95
CA VAL A 22 6.70 25.03 -3.36
C VAL A 22 5.33 24.83 -4.03
N ILE A 23 4.63 23.74 -3.67
CA ILE A 23 3.33 23.38 -4.23
C ILE A 23 2.18 24.21 -3.62
N SER A 24 2.35 24.78 -2.43
CA SER A 24 1.31 25.60 -1.78
C SER A 24 0.89 26.84 -2.61
N LEU A 25 1.75 27.29 -3.54
CA LEU A 25 1.50 28.41 -4.45
C LEU A 25 0.77 28.01 -5.76
N HIS A 26 0.55 26.72 -6.02
CA HIS A 26 0.01 26.22 -7.30
C HIS A 26 -1.43 25.71 -7.18
N ALA A 27 -2.21 25.90 -8.26
CA ALA A 27 -3.63 25.55 -8.34
C ALA A 27 -3.90 24.06 -8.06
N LEU A 28 -5.07 23.77 -7.47
CA LEU A 28 -5.54 22.44 -7.05
C LEU A 28 -5.35 21.36 -8.13
N SER A 29 -5.54 21.72 -9.40
CA SER A 29 -5.41 20.84 -10.58
C SER A 29 -4.01 20.23 -10.71
N VAL A 30 -2.96 21.02 -10.46
CA VAL A 30 -1.56 20.56 -10.54
C VAL A 30 -1.25 19.59 -9.41
N LYS A 31 -1.78 19.84 -8.20
CA LYS A 31 -1.63 18.94 -7.04
C LYS A 31 -2.26 17.57 -7.28
N ILE A 32 -3.44 17.54 -7.91
CA ILE A 32 -4.15 16.30 -8.25
C ILE A 32 -3.35 15.49 -9.27
N VAL A 33 -2.86 16.12 -10.34
CA VAL A 33 -2.08 15.43 -11.39
C VAL A 33 -0.77 14.87 -10.84
N ILE A 34 -0.02 15.66 -10.06
CA ILE A 34 1.22 15.19 -9.43
C ILE A 34 0.93 14.04 -8.46
N SER A 35 -0.08 14.17 -7.61
CA SER A 35 -0.47 13.09 -6.69
C SER A 35 -0.88 11.82 -7.45
N PHE A 36 -1.60 11.95 -8.57
CA PHE A 36 -1.93 10.82 -9.43
C PHE A 36 -0.69 10.13 -9.99
N ILE A 37 0.25 10.88 -10.58
CA ILE A 37 1.49 10.33 -11.15
C ILE A 37 2.34 9.63 -10.08
N VAL A 38 2.37 10.19 -8.88
CA VAL A 38 3.05 9.65 -7.70
C VAL A 38 2.39 8.35 -7.22
N LEU A 39 1.05 8.32 -7.16
CA LEU A 39 0.28 7.20 -6.63
C LEU A 39 0.15 6.05 -7.64
N ILE A 40 0.18 6.30 -8.95
CA ILE A 40 0.06 5.26 -9.99
C ILE A 40 1.08 4.12 -9.81
N PRO A 41 2.40 4.35 -9.75
CA PRO A 41 3.36 3.26 -9.62
C PRO A 41 3.21 2.54 -8.28
N LEU A 42 2.84 3.27 -7.22
CA LEU A 42 2.63 2.68 -5.90
C LEU A 42 1.37 1.80 -5.87
N GLY A 43 0.25 2.29 -6.40
CA GLY A 43 -1.01 1.56 -6.54
C GLY A 43 -0.88 0.36 -7.46
N PHE A 44 -0.13 0.49 -8.56
CA PHE A 44 0.15 -0.62 -9.47
C PHE A 44 0.94 -1.73 -8.77
N LEU A 45 2.01 -1.38 -8.03
CA LEU A 45 2.80 -2.34 -7.26
C LEU A 45 2.00 -2.97 -6.10
N MET A 46 1.08 -2.22 -5.48
CA MET A 46 0.17 -2.71 -4.44
C MET A 46 -0.93 -3.64 -4.97
N GLY A 47 -1.35 -3.49 -6.24
CA GLY A 47 -2.40 -4.32 -6.85
C GLY A 47 -1.93 -5.73 -7.27
N ILE A 48 -0.63 -5.93 -7.49
CA ILE A 48 -0.01 -7.18 -7.92
C ILE A 48 0.01 -8.32 -6.86
N PRO A 49 0.31 -8.08 -5.56
CA PRO A 49 0.40 -9.15 -4.57
C PRO A 49 -0.90 -9.92 -4.34
N PHE A 50 -2.07 -9.28 -4.49
CA PHE A 50 -3.35 -9.94 -4.24
C PHE A 50 -3.68 -11.05 -5.27
N PRO A 51 -3.65 -10.81 -6.60
CA PRO A 51 -3.80 -11.87 -7.61
C PRO A 51 -2.78 -13.00 -7.50
N LEU A 52 -1.51 -12.66 -7.20
CA LEU A 52 -0.44 -13.64 -6.99
C LEU A 52 -0.70 -14.52 -5.76
N GLY A 53 -1.15 -13.92 -4.66
CA GLY A 53 -1.54 -14.63 -3.44
C GLY A 53 -2.69 -15.60 -3.67
N ILE A 54 -3.75 -15.16 -4.38
CA ILE A 54 -4.88 -16.01 -4.75
C ILE A 54 -4.45 -17.18 -5.65
N LYS A 55 -3.57 -16.93 -6.63
CA LYS A 55 -3.03 -17.99 -7.50
C LYS A 55 -2.23 -19.03 -6.73
N SER A 56 -1.43 -18.58 -5.74
CA SER A 56 -0.66 -19.48 -4.86
C SER A 56 -1.54 -20.29 -3.92
N LEU A 57 -2.60 -19.67 -3.36
CA LEU A 57 -3.61 -20.34 -2.54
C LEU A 57 -4.38 -21.38 -3.35
N GLY A 58 -4.76 -21.08 -4.59
CA GLY A 58 -5.44 -22.03 -5.47
C GLY A 58 -4.61 -23.27 -5.80
N ALA A 59 -3.29 -23.13 -5.89
CA ALA A 59 -2.38 -24.26 -6.12
C ALA A 59 -2.15 -25.16 -4.89
N GLY A 60 -2.60 -24.76 -3.69
CA GLY A 60 -2.38 -25.52 -2.45
C GLY A 60 -3.68 -25.93 -1.74
N ASN A 61 -4.67 -25.03 -1.64
CA ASN A 61 -5.93 -25.28 -0.95
C ASN A 61 -7.05 -24.33 -1.44
N HIS A 62 -7.85 -24.76 -2.40
CA HIS A 62 -8.96 -23.98 -2.99
C HIS A 62 -9.99 -23.49 -1.97
N SER A 63 -10.13 -24.14 -0.81
CA SER A 63 -11.09 -23.74 0.24
C SER A 63 -10.78 -22.38 0.89
N LEU A 64 -9.55 -21.88 0.75
CA LEU A 64 -9.12 -20.60 1.31
C LEU A 64 -9.43 -19.39 0.40
N ILE A 65 -9.78 -19.62 -0.88
CA ILE A 65 -10.07 -18.55 -1.84
C ILE A 65 -11.29 -17.70 -1.41
N PRO A 66 -12.44 -18.29 -1.00
CA PRO A 66 -13.58 -17.52 -0.52
C PRO A 66 -13.26 -16.67 0.71
N TRP A 67 -12.42 -17.20 1.61
CA TRP A 67 -11.96 -16.49 2.81
C TRP A 67 -11.10 -15.28 2.45
N ALA A 68 -10.18 -15.42 1.51
CA ALA A 68 -9.34 -14.31 1.03
C ALA A 68 -10.19 -13.20 0.38
N TRP A 69 -11.23 -13.56 -0.37
CA TRP A 69 -12.19 -12.59 -0.91
C TRP A 69 -13.02 -11.90 0.17
N ALA A 70 -13.48 -12.64 1.19
CA ALA A 70 -14.23 -12.07 2.31
C ALA A 70 -13.40 -11.03 3.09
N VAL A 71 -12.13 -11.35 3.35
CA VAL A 71 -11.19 -10.43 4.00
C VAL A 71 -10.96 -9.19 3.13
N ASN A 72 -10.71 -9.36 1.83
CA ASN A 72 -10.52 -8.24 0.90
C ASN A 72 -11.75 -7.31 0.82
N GLY A 73 -12.96 -7.89 0.80
CA GLY A 73 -14.21 -7.12 0.85
C GLY A 73 -14.36 -6.31 2.13
N CYS A 74 -14.05 -6.92 3.29
CA CYS A 74 -14.09 -6.25 4.59
C CYS A 74 -13.09 -5.07 4.67
N PHE A 75 -11.84 -5.29 4.26
CA PHE A 75 -10.81 -4.26 4.28
C PHE A 75 -11.08 -3.11 3.29
N SER A 76 -11.76 -3.38 2.17
CA SER A 76 -12.14 -2.32 1.22
C SER A 76 -13.08 -1.27 1.84
N VAL A 77 -13.87 -1.66 2.85
CA VAL A 77 -14.76 -0.75 3.60
C VAL A 77 -14.08 -0.17 4.83
N LEU A 78 -13.38 -1.01 5.61
CA LEU A 78 -12.80 -0.59 6.88
C LEU A 78 -11.55 0.28 6.71
N ALA A 79 -10.67 -0.04 5.76
CA ALA A 79 -9.37 0.61 5.63
C ALA A 79 -9.47 2.12 5.30
N PRO A 80 -10.36 2.58 4.40
CA PRO A 80 -10.52 4.02 4.15
C PRO A 80 -11.00 4.78 5.39
N ILE A 81 -11.96 4.21 6.13
CA ILE A 81 -12.53 4.82 7.34
C ILE A 81 -11.44 4.92 8.42
N LEU A 82 -10.72 3.83 8.69
CA LEU A 82 -9.61 3.81 9.65
C LEU A 82 -8.51 4.81 9.25
N THR A 83 -8.17 4.86 7.97
CA THR A 83 -7.16 5.77 7.42
C THR A 83 -7.53 7.23 7.70
N ILE A 84 -8.78 7.61 7.43
CA ILE A 84 -9.26 8.98 7.67
C ILE A 84 -9.26 9.29 9.18
N MET A 85 -9.81 8.40 10.00
CA MET A 85 -9.86 8.59 11.45
C MET A 85 -8.46 8.75 12.05
N LEU A 86 -7.51 7.89 11.66
CA LEU A 86 -6.12 7.97 12.13
C LEU A 86 -5.41 9.21 11.57
N ALA A 87 -5.68 9.60 10.33
CA ALA A 87 -5.05 10.78 9.73
C ALA A 87 -5.45 12.06 10.47
N ILE A 88 -6.68 12.13 10.99
CA ILE A 88 -7.16 13.26 11.80
C ILE A 88 -6.49 13.28 13.19
N VAL A 89 -6.29 12.13 13.83
CA VAL A 89 -5.78 12.06 15.21
C VAL A 89 -4.26 12.18 15.30
N ILE A 90 -3.52 11.44 14.44
CA ILE A 90 -2.05 11.33 14.51
C ILE A 90 -1.34 11.87 13.27
N GLY A 91 -2.09 12.44 12.32
CA GLY A 91 -1.56 13.05 11.11
C GLY A 91 -1.32 12.06 9.96
N PHE A 92 -1.36 12.57 8.73
CA PHE A 92 -1.24 11.79 7.50
C PHE A 92 0.09 11.01 7.40
N LYS A 93 1.20 11.60 7.89
CA LYS A 93 2.53 10.94 7.87
C LYS A 93 2.54 9.64 8.67
N ALA A 94 1.93 9.61 9.85
CA ALA A 94 1.91 8.41 10.69
C ALA A 94 1.09 7.28 10.05
N VAL A 95 -0.02 7.63 9.39
CA VAL A 95 -0.86 6.67 8.65
C VAL A 95 -0.12 6.07 7.45
N LEU A 96 0.63 6.89 6.71
CA LEU A 96 1.51 6.39 5.64
C LEU A 96 2.56 5.40 6.17
N TRP A 97 3.19 5.70 7.31
CA TRP A 97 4.15 4.78 7.93
C TRP A 97 3.51 3.46 8.35
N MET A 98 2.31 3.50 8.94
CA MET A 98 1.58 2.27 9.29
C MET A 98 1.23 1.42 8.07
N GLY A 99 0.80 2.07 6.97
CA GLY A 99 0.61 1.38 5.69
C GLY A 99 1.92 0.78 5.16
N GLY A 100 3.03 1.51 5.23
CA GLY A 100 4.34 0.98 4.85
C GLY A 100 4.75 -0.25 5.66
N ILE A 101 4.55 -0.22 6.99
CA ILE A 101 4.85 -1.34 7.89
C ILE A 101 3.99 -2.56 7.57
N SER A 102 2.70 -2.38 7.27
CA SER A 102 1.83 -3.51 6.94
C SER A 102 2.27 -4.23 5.65
N TYR A 103 2.76 -3.50 4.65
CA TYR A 103 3.36 -4.10 3.45
C TYR A 103 4.69 -4.80 3.72
N VAL A 104 5.52 -4.27 4.62
CA VAL A 104 6.76 -4.94 5.05
C VAL A 104 6.45 -6.21 5.82
N LEU A 105 5.47 -6.19 6.72
CA LEU A 105 5.01 -7.39 7.44
C LEU A 105 4.48 -8.44 6.47
N ALA A 106 3.70 -8.04 5.46
CA ALA A 106 3.24 -8.94 4.41
C ALA A 106 4.40 -9.59 3.64
N PHE A 107 5.52 -8.89 3.43
CA PHE A 107 6.71 -9.49 2.84
C PHE A 107 7.31 -10.61 3.70
N PHE A 108 7.42 -10.37 5.01
CA PHE A 108 8.00 -11.34 5.93
C PHE A 108 7.09 -12.55 6.17
N THR A 109 5.77 -12.38 6.08
CA THR A 109 4.81 -13.47 6.27
C THR A 109 4.54 -14.27 5.00
N LEU A 110 4.84 -13.74 3.81
CA LEU A 110 4.74 -14.49 2.56
C LEU A 110 5.84 -15.58 2.53
N PRO A 111 5.48 -16.87 2.53
CA PRO A 111 6.46 -17.93 2.45
C PRO A 111 7.20 -17.85 1.12
N SER A 112 8.53 -17.77 1.18
CA SER A 112 9.40 -17.80 0.01
C SER A 112 9.11 -19.07 -0.82
N PRO A 113 9.04 -19.00 -2.16
CA PRO A 113 8.61 -20.11 -3.02
C PRO A 113 9.54 -21.33 -3.04
N LYS A 114 10.53 -21.42 -2.14
CA LYS A 114 11.60 -22.43 -2.15
C LYS A 114 11.36 -23.64 -1.24
N ASN A 115 10.33 -23.68 -0.41
CA ASN A 115 10.08 -24.82 0.52
C ASN A 115 8.97 -25.80 0.08
N ARG A 116 8.69 -25.90 -1.23
CA ARG A 116 7.93 -27.01 -1.79
C ARG A 116 8.89 -28.03 -2.41
N HIS A 117 9.56 -28.80 -1.56
CA HIS A 117 10.12 -30.10 -1.91
C HIS A 117 9.62 -31.12 -0.90
#